data_AF-A0A5B6Z3H4-F1
#
_entry.id   AF-A0A5B6Z3H4-F1
#
_cell.length_a   1.000
_cell.length_b   1.000
_cell.length_c   1.000
_cell.angle_alpha   90.00
_cell.angle_beta   90.00
_cell.angle_gamma   90.00
#
_symmetry.space_group_name_H-M   'P 1'
#
loop_
_entity.id
_entity.type
_entity.pdbx_description
1 polymer ?
#
loop_
_entity_poly.entity_id
_entity_poly.type
_entity_poly.pdbx_seq_one_letter_code
_entity_poly.pdbx_strand_id
1 'polypeptide(L)'
;MATKVYIVYYSMYGHVEKLAEEIKRGAASVEGVEAKLWQVPETLPDEVLGKMSAPPKSDIQIITPGELAEADGFVFGFPTRFGMMAAQFKAFLDATGGLWRTQQLAGKPAGIFYSTGSQGGGQETKLLR
;
A
#
# COMPACT_ATOMS: atom_id res chain seq x y z
N MET A 1 -1.56 -23.14 10.54
CA MET A 1 -0.74 -21.98 10.10
C MET A 1 -1.62 -20.76 10.18
N ALA A 2 -1.09 -19.63 10.67
CA ALA A 2 -1.82 -18.37 10.65
C ALA A 2 -1.77 -17.78 9.23
N THR A 3 -2.89 -17.27 8.74
CA THR A 3 -3.02 -16.59 7.44
C THR A 3 -2.35 -15.23 7.52
N LYS A 4 -1.34 -14.97 6.68
CA LYS A 4 -0.60 -13.71 6.66
C LYS A 4 -1.26 -12.71 5.71
N VAL A 5 -1.76 -11.61 6.25
CA VAL A 5 -2.33 -10.51 5.46
C VAL A 5 -1.40 -9.31 5.51
N TYR A 6 -0.90 -8.90 4.34
CA TYR A 6 -0.01 -7.75 4.23
C TYR A 6 -0.82 -6.52 3.82
N ILE A 7 -0.82 -5.51 4.68
CA ILE A 7 -1.35 -4.18 4.38
C ILE A 7 -0.16 -3.34 3.89
N VAL A 8 -0.07 -3.17 2.58
CA VAL A 8 1.04 -2.44 1.93
C VAL A 8 0.51 -1.10 1.47
N TYR A 9 1.08 -0.01 1.98
CA TYR A 9 0.57 1.33 1.69
C TYR A 9 1.64 2.35 1.33
N TYR A 10 1.24 3.35 0.57
CA TYR A 10 1.94 4.61 0.42
C TYR A 10 1.13 5.73 1.06
N SER A 11 1.78 6.57 1.86
CA SER A 11 1.16 7.74 2.50
C SER A 11 2.11 8.92 2.46
N MET A 12 1.65 10.07 1.98
CA MET A 12 2.44 11.31 1.99
C MET A 12 2.15 12.16 3.23
N TYR A 13 0.87 12.29 3.61
CA TYR A 13 0.42 13.17 4.71
C TYR A 13 -0.24 12.42 5.87
N GLY A 14 -0.07 11.09 5.96
CA GLY A 14 -0.60 10.28 7.06
C GLY A 14 -2.06 9.80 6.90
N HIS A 15 -2.83 10.32 5.94
CA HIS A 15 -4.24 9.90 5.77
C HIS A 15 -4.41 8.41 5.46
N VAL A 16 -3.62 7.90 4.51
CA VAL A 16 -3.68 6.49 4.09
C VAL A 16 -3.13 5.59 5.18
N GLU A 17 -2.11 6.05 5.90
CA GLU A 17 -1.55 5.33 7.04
C GLU A 17 -2.57 5.11 8.14
N LYS A 18 -3.31 6.14 8.55
CA LYS A 18 -4.38 5.98 9.55
C LYS A 18 -5.44 4.97 9.11
N LEU A 19 -5.80 4.96 7.82
CA LEU A 19 -6.71 3.94 7.28
C LEU A 19 -6.06 2.55 7.32
N ALA A 20 -4.77 2.44 7.01
CA ALA A 20 -4.03 1.19 7.04
C ALA A 20 -3.96 0.59 8.46
N GLU A 21 -3.79 1.44 9.49
CA GLU A 21 -3.83 1.05 10.91
C GLU A 21 -5.19 0.46 11.31
N GLU A 22 -6.29 1.11 10.92
CA GLU A 22 -7.64 0.60 11.19
C GLU A 22 -7.93 -0.70 10.42
N ILE A 23 -7.47 -0.81 9.17
CA ILE A 23 -7.57 -2.05 8.39
C ILE A 23 -6.78 -3.18 9.06
N LYS A 24 -5.55 -2.90 9.52
CA LYS A 24 -4.74 -3.88 10.27
C LYS A 24 -5.47 -4.32 11.53
N ARG A 25 -6.05 -3.38 12.29
CA ARG A 25 -6.83 -3.69 13.50
C ARG A 25 -8.02 -4.58 13.18
N GLY A 26 -8.75 -4.28 12.11
CA GLY A 26 -9.86 -5.10 11.63
C GLY A 26 -9.41 -6.52 11.25
N ALA A 27 -8.37 -6.64 10.42
CA ALA A 27 -7.84 -7.92 10.00
C ALA A 27 -7.30 -8.78 11.16
N ALA A 28 -6.59 -8.16 12.10
CA ALA A 28 -6.04 -8.83 13.29
C ALA A 28 -7.11 -9.26 14.31
N SER A 29 -8.36 -8.79 14.18
CA SER A 29 -9.45 -9.24 15.05
C SER A 29 -10.00 -10.62 14.66
N VAL A 30 -9.65 -11.12 13.47
CA VAL A 30 -10.06 -12.43 12.98
C VAL A 30 -9.10 -13.50 13.51
N GLU A 31 -9.65 -14.55 14.12
CA GLU A 31 -8.86 -15.66 14.65
C GLU A 31 -8.03 -16.34 13.54
N GLY A 32 -6.74 -16.56 13.82
CA GLY A 32 -5.83 -17.20 12.88
C GLY A 32 -5.28 -16.28 11.78
N VAL A 33 -5.52 -14.96 11.85
CA VAL A 33 -4.97 -13.98 10.90
C VAL A 33 -3.83 -13.17 11.52
N GLU A 34 -2.67 -13.15 10.84
CA GLU A 34 -1.53 -12.30 11.16
C GLU A 34 -1.48 -11.12 10.19
N ALA A 35 -1.82 -9.91 10.67
CA ALA A 35 -1.83 -8.70 9.86
C ALA A 35 -0.56 -7.86 10.05
N LYS A 36 0.19 -7.59 8.96
CA LYS A 36 1.40 -6.77 8.96
C LYS A 36 1.23 -5.50 8.14
N LEU A 37 1.77 -4.39 8.65
CA LEU A 37 1.83 -3.11 7.94
C LEU A 37 3.19 -2.94 7.28
N TRP A 38 3.16 -2.41 6.05
CA TRP A 38 4.32 -2.22 5.22
C TRP A 38 4.24 -0.90 4.48
N GLN A 39 5.33 -0.12 4.52
CA GLN A 39 5.46 1.10 3.76
C GLN A 39 6.08 0.84 2.39
N VAL A 40 5.51 1.43 1.35
CA VAL A 40 6.14 1.49 0.03
C VAL A 40 7.29 2.51 0.06
N PRO A 41 8.45 2.22 -0.59
CA PRO A 41 9.56 3.16 -0.68
C PRO A 41 9.14 4.54 -1.21
N GLU A 42 9.68 5.60 -0.60
CA GLU A 42 9.55 6.95 -1.12
C GLU A 42 10.49 7.17 -2.30
N THR A 43 10.03 7.87 -3.33
CA THR A 43 10.81 8.12 -4.56
C THR A 43 11.18 9.57 -4.73
N LEU A 44 10.58 10.49 -3.96
CA LEU A 44 10.91 11.90 -3.99
C LEU A 44 12.15 12.19 -3.12
N PRO A 45 13.06 13.08 -3.57
CA PRO A 45 14.16 13.56 -2.73
C PRO A 45 13.66 14.31 -1.49
N ASP A 46 14.43 14.25 -0.41
CA ASP A 46 14.11 14.92 0.86
C ASP A 46 13.90 16.43 0.69
N GLU A 47 14.63 17.08 -0.22
CA GLU A 47 14.45 18.50 -0.52
C GLU A 47 13.03 18.80 -1.06
N VAL A 48 12.51 17.92 -1.92
CA VAL A 48 11.16 18.06 -2.48
C VAL A 48 10.12 17.80 -1.39
N LEU A 49 10.32 16.78 -0.56
CA LEU A 49 9.46 16.50 0.58
C LEU A 49 9.40 17.67 1.56
N GLY A 50 10.55 18.29 1.84
CA GLY A 50 10.66 19.49 2.68
C GLY A 50 9.88 20.68 2.10
N LYS A 51 10.00 20.93 0.79
CA LYS A 51 9.22 21.97 0.10
C LYS A 51 7.72 21.71 0.08
N MET A 52 7.30 20.45 0.17
CA MET A 52 5.89 20.03 0.23
C MET A 52 5.33 20.03 1.65
N SER A 53 6.14 20.34 2.66
CA SER A 53 5.77 20.22 4.09
C SER A 53 5.24 18.82 4.42
N ALA A 54 5.81 17.78 3.78
CA ALA A 54 5.45 16.41 4.08
C ALA A 54 5.93 16.05 5.50
N PRO A 55 5.08 15.46 6.35
CA PRO A 55 5.50 15.00 7.67
C PRO A 55 6.58 13.91 7.55
N PRO A 56 7.41 13.72 8.60
CA PRO A 56 8.29 12.57 8.70
C PRO A 56 7.51 11.26 8.54
N LYS A 57 8.13 10.28 7.89
CA LYS A 57 7.56 8.93 7.79
C LYS A 57 7.61 8.24 9.15
N SER A 58 6.65 7.37 9.41
CA SER A 58 6.60 6.55 10.61
C SER A 58 7.66 5.44 10.59
N ASP A 59 7.90 4.82 11.74
CA ASP A 59 8.89 3.75 11.92
C ASP A 59 8.47 2.38 11.33
N ILE A 60 7.38 2.33 10.56
CA ILE A 60 6.91 1.10 9.91
C ILE A 60 7.92 0.68 8.84
N GLN A 61 8.21 -0.62 8.76
CA GLN A 61 9.20 -1.15 7.84
C GLN A 61 8.83 -0.90 6.37
N ILE A 62 9.85 -0.62 5.57
CA ILE A 62 9.72 -0.46 4.11
C ILE A 62 9.77 -1.85 3.47
N ILE A 63 8.81 -2.15 2.62
CA ILE A 63 8.73 -3.43 1.92
C ILE A 63 9.53 -3.43 0.62
N THR A 64 10.15 -4.57 0.34
CA THR A 64 10.77 -4.89 -0.94
C THR A 64 9.83 -5.79 -1.76
N PRO A 65 9.90 -5.75 -3.11
CA PRO A 65 9.01 -6.56 -3.95
C PRO A 65 9.01 -8.04 -3.58
N GLY A 66 10.16 -8.62 -3.24
CA GLY A 66 10.29 -10.05 -2.92
C GLY A 66 9.48 -10.51 -1.70
N GLU A 67 9.30 -9.64 -0.71
CA GLU A 67 8.56 -9.95 0.52
C GLU A 67 7.05 -10.15 0.27
N LEU A 68 6.52 -9.69 -0.87
CA LEU A 68 5.13 -9.97 -1.26
C LEU A 68 4.87 -11.48 -1.43
N ALA A 69 5.90 -12.27 -1.74
CA ALA A 69 5.75 -13.72 -1.88
C ALA A 69 5.37 -14.42 -0.55
N GLU A 70 5.63 -13.79 0.60
CA GLU A 70 5.39 -14.38 1.92
C GLU A 70 3.96 -14.23 2.44
N ALA A 71 3.18 -13.32 1.86
CA ALA A 71 1.81 -13.07 2.30
C ALA A 71 0.83 -14.07 1.67
N ASP A 72 -0.25 -14.41 2.38
CA ASP A 72 -1.36 -15.18 1.81
C ASP A 72 -2.40 -14.28 1.14
N GLY A 73 -2.47 -13.01 1.54
CA GLY A 73 -3.33 -12.00 0.92
C GLY A 73 -2.82 -10.58 1.13
N PHE A 74 -3.34 -9.65 0.33
CA PHE A 74 -2.89 -8.27 0.30
C PHE A 74 -4.03 -7.28 0.51
N VAL A 75 -3.72 -6.15 1.12
CA VAL A 75 -4.56 -4.96 1.11
C VAL A 75 -3.68 -3.76 0.74
N PHE A 76 -3.91 -3.20 -0.45
CA PHE A 76 -3.09 -2.13 -1.01
C PHE A 76 -3.70 -0.75 -0.76
N GLY A 77 -2.90 0.16 -0.23
CA GLY A 77 -3.34 1.51 0.15
C GLY A 77 -2.55 2.62 -0.52
N PHE A 78 -3.21 3.57 -1.18
CA PHE A 78 -2.49 4.73 -1.72
C PHE A 78 -3.39 5.98 -1.86
N PRO A 79 -2.79 7.19 -1.80
CA PRO A 79 -3.52 8.40 -2.09
C PRO A 79 -3.76 8.49 -3.58
N THR A 80 -4.77 9.27 -3.92
CA THR A 80 -5.13 9.56 -5.29
C THR A 80 -4.22 10.60 -5.90
N ARG A 81 -3.73 10.34 -7.11
CA ARG A 81 -3.12 11.34 -7.99
C ARG A 81 -3.86 11.34 -9.33
N PHE A 82 -4.70 12.35 -9.54
CA PHE A 82 -5.48 12.53 -10.78
C PHE A 82 -6.29 11.29 -11.23
N GLY A 83 -6.91 10.60 -10.28
CA GLY A 83 -7.69 9.38 -10.58
C GLY A 83 -6.85 8.13 -10.79
N MET A 84 -5.55 8.17 -10.50
CA MET A 84 -4.64 7.02 -10.53
C MET A 84 -3.96 6.82 -9.17
N MET A 85 -3.25 5.71 -9.02
CA MET A 85 -2.34 5.47 -7.89
C MET A 85 -1.18 6.47 -7.88
N ALA A 86 -0.58 6.69 -6.72
CA ALA A 86 0.63 7.49 -6.60
C ALA A 86 1.80 6.84 -7.37
N ALA A 87 2.68 7.67 -7.95
CA ALA A 87 3.82 7.20 -8.73
C ALA A 87 4.75 6.28 -7.92
N GLN A 88 4.92 6.55 -6.62
CA GLN A 88 5.67 5.71 -5.68
C GLN A 88 5.11 4.28 -5.63
N PHE A 89 3.79 4.16 -5.52
CA PHE A 89 3.11 2.87 -5.48
C PHE A 89 3.22 2.14 -6.82
N LYS A 90 3.07 2.88 -7.93
CA LYS A 90 3.24 2.32 -9.28
C LYS A 90 4.66 1.80 -9.51
N ALA A 91 5.69 2.55 -9.10
CA ALA A 91 7.08 2.15 -9.21
C ALA A 91 7.38 0.86 -8.43
N PHE A 92 6.80 0.72 -7.24
CA PHE A 92 6.89 -0.51 -6.46
C PHE A 92 6.25 -1.71 -7.18
N LEU A 93 5.04 -1.55 -7.73
CA LEU A 93 4.40 -2.61 -8.51
C LEU A 93 5.19 -2.95 -9.78
N ASP A 94 5.76 -1.97 -10.46
CA ASP A 94 6.59 -2.21 -11.66
C ASP A 94 7.85 -3.02 -11.35
N ALA A 95 8.37 -2.91 -10.13
CA ALA A 95 9.50 -3.72 -9.66
C ALA A 95 9.12 -5.20 -9.36
N THR A 96 7.84 -5.58 -9.44
CA THR A 96 7.37 -6.96 -9.19
C THR A 96 7.46 -7.89 -10.40
N GLY A 97 8.04 -7.44 -11.53
CA GLY A 97 8.12 -8.22 -12.78
C GLY A 97 8.77 -9.61 -12.63
N GLY A 98 9.71 -9.77 -11.70
CA GLY A 98 10.29 -11.08 -11.35
C GLY A 98 9.26 -12.04 -10.74
N LEU A 99 8.47 -11.56 -9.79
CA LEU A 99 7.41 -12.34 -9.14
C LEU A 99 6.30 -12.70 -10.12
N TRP A 100 5.90 -11.75 -10.97
CA TRP A 100 4.91 -11.96 -12.01
C TRP A 100 5.32 -13.08 -12.98
N ARG A 101 6.58 -13.06 -13.44
CA ARG A 101 7.12 -14.10 -14.33
C ARG A 101 6.99 -15.50 -13.74
N THR A 102 7.19 -15.62 -12.43
CA THR A 102 7.09 -16.89 -11.69
C THR A 102 5.70 -17.19 -11.13
N GLN A 103 4.69 -16.35 -11.42
CA GLN A 103 3.32 -16.49 -10.92
C GLN A 103 3.22 -16.57 -9.38
N GLN A 104 4.19 -16.01 -8.63
CA GLN A 104 4.24 -16.12 -7.17
C GLN A 104 3.12 -15.36 -6.43
N LEU A 105 2.47 -14.43 -7.12
CA LEU A 105 1.34 -13.67 -6.59
C LEU A 105 -0.02 -14.21 -7.08
N ALA A 106 -0.02 -15.24 -7.93
CA ALA A 106 -1.25 -15.79 -8.49
C ALA A 106 -2.08 -16.50 -7.42
N GLY A 107 -3.41 -16.30 -7.46
CA GLY A 107 -4.36 -16.91 -6.53
C GLY A 107 -4.44 -16.26 -5.15
N LYS A 108 -3.59 -15.27 -4.85
CA LYS A 108 -3.64 -14.54 -3.57
C LYS A 108 -4.70 -13.44 -3.64
N PRO A 109 -5.67 -13.40 -2.71
CA PRO A 109 -6.68 -12.34 -2.68
C PRO A 109 -6.03 -10.97 -2.42
N ALA A 110 -6.54 -9.94 -3.09
CA ALA A 110 -6.09 -8.56 -2.93
C ALA A 110 -7.28 -7.61 -2.78
N GLY A 111 -7.22 -6.75 -1.77
CA GLY A 111 -8.11 -5.60 -1.60
C GLY A 111 -7.38 -4.29 -1.87
N ILE A 112 -8.11 -3.22 -2.18
CA ILE A 112 -7.55 -1.88 -2.38
C ILE A 112 -8.35 -0.87 -1.57
N PHE A 113 -7.65 0.08 -0.95
CA PHE A 113 -8.22 1.25 -0.31
C PHE A 113 -7.46 2.51 -0.72
N TYR A 114 -8.12 3.67 -0.63
CA TYR A 114 -7.55 4.90 -1.13
C TYR A 114 -8.08 6.12 -0.36
N SER A 115 -7.37 7.23 -0.50
CA SER A 115 -7.77 8.53 0.03
C SER A 115 -7.80 9.58 -1.09
N THR A 116 -8.81 10.45 -1.09
CA THR A 116 -8.97 11.58 -2.00
C THR A 116 -9.15 12.88 -1.24
N GLY A 117 -8.79 14.00 -1.88
CA GLY A 117 -9.10 15.34 -1.37
C GLY A 117 -10.54 15.79 -1.62
N SER A 118 -11.32 15.08 -2.44
CA SER A 118 -12.71 15.42 -2.74
C SER A 118 -13.58 14.17 -2.97
N GLN A 119 -14.89 14.31 -2.74
CA GLN A 119 -15.87 13.21 -2.89
C GLN A 119 -15.95 12.71 -4.35
N GLY A 120 -15.87 13.62 -5.33
CA GLY A 120 -15.84 13.30 -6.77
C GLY A 120 -14.45 13.06 -7.36
N GLY A 121 -13.39 12.99 -6.53
CA GLY A 121 -11.99 12.92 -6.96
C GLY A 121 -11.54 11.55 -7.48
N GLY A 122 -12.41 10.84 -8.21
CA GLY A 122 -12.12 9.54 -8.81
C GLY A 122 -12.09 8.37 -7.83
N GLN A 123 -12.89 8.40 -6.75
CA GLN A 123 -12.97 7.29 -5.79
C GLN A 123 -13.17 5.94 -6.51
N GLU A 124 -14.11 5.87 -7.46
CA GLU A 124 -14.44 4.64 -8.17
C GLU A 124 -13.50 4.33 -9.35
N THR A 125 -13.04 5.35 -10.09
CA THR A 125 -12.31 5.17 -11.35
C THR A 125 -10.88 4.63 -11.19
N LYS A 126 -10.32 4.63 -9.98
CA LYS A 126 -8.95 4.15 -9.69
C LYS A 126 -8.77 2.66 -9.72
N LEU A 127 -9.84 1.91 -9.43
CA LEU A 127 -9.77 0.45 -9.46
C LEU A 127 -9.56 -0.08 -10.90
N LEU A 128 -9.93 0.73 -11.90
CA LEU A 128 -10.02 0.32 -13.30
C LEU A 128 -8.91 0.90 -14.20
N ARG A 129 -8.00 1.73 -13.67
CA ARG A 129 -6.96 2.43 -14.46
C ARG A 129 -5.58 2.38 -13.85
#